data_AF-A0A059DNG9-F1
#
_entry.id   AF-A0A059DNG9-F1
#
_cell.length_a   1.000
_cell.length_b   1.000
_cell.length_c   1.000
_cell.angle_alpha   90.00
_cell.angle_beta   90.00
_cell.angle_gamma   90.00
#
_symmetry.space_group_name_H-M   'P 1'
#
loop_
_entity.id
_entity.type
_entity.pdbx_description
1 polymer ?
#
loop_
_entity_poly.entity_id
_entity_poly.type
_entity_poly.pdbx_seq_one_letter_code
_entity_poly.pdbx_strand_id
1 'polypeptide(L)'
;MADKPDFKRLRLIQIVAVIVGAIVLIGALWLMGQFRKPELAPIVMAFAFASISFSGLFYFGALLLEGSLQKYILSDDTVIKGGNVDMVTTTAESGDPEIDKWIGTYAFTRNLFGLSLVPILILIGLYFFA
;
A
#
# COMPACT_ATOMS: atom_id res chain seq x y z
N MET A 1 -26.39 -14.27 -4.53
CA MET A 1 -25.27 -14.77 -3.70
C MET A 1 -24.05 -13.98 -4.12
N ALA A 2 -23.51 -13.12 -3.25
CA ALA A 2 -22.33 -12.35 -3.59
C ALA A 2 -21.16 -13.33 -3.75
N ASP A 3 -20.55 -13.34 -4.93
CA ASP A 3 -19.41 -14.18 -5.25
C ASP A 3 -18.30 -13.93 -4.19
N LYS A 4 -17.84 -15.00 -3.57
CA LYS A 4 -16.78 -14.92 -2.55
C LYS A 4 -15.46 -14.60 -3.25
N PRO A 5 -14.57 -13.77 -2.66
CA PRO A 5 -13.26 -13.49 -3.23
C PRO A 5 -12.43 -14.78 -3.42
N ASP A 6 -11.66 -14.89 -4.49
CA ASP A 6 -10.72 -16.01 -4.64
C ASP A 6 -9.47 -15.76 -3.77
N PHE A 7 -9.47 -16.34 -2.57
CA PHE A 7 -8.36 -16.21 -1.63
C PHE A 7 -7.04 -16.77 -2.15
N LYS A 8 -7.05 -17.76 -3.07
CA LYS A 8 -5.80 -18.30 -3.63
C LYS A 8 -5.14 -17.26 -4.51
N ARG A 9 -5.92 -16.54 -5.32
CA ARG A 9 -5.42 -15.46 -6.16
C ARG A 9 -4.96 -14.27 -5.32
N LEU A 10 -5.72 -13.86 -4.31
CA LEU A 10 -5.31 -12.80 -3.38
C LEU A 10 -3.97 -13.13 -2.70
N ARG A 11 -3.79 -14.38 -2.28
CA ARG A 11 -2.54 -14.84 -1.68
C ARG A 11 -1.38 -14.89 -2.66
N LEU A 12 -1.62 -15.30 -3.90
CA LEU A 12 -0.61 -15.25 -4.95
C LEU A 12 -0.15 -13.81 -5.21
N ILE A 13 -1.10 -12.88 -5.34
CA ILE A 13 -0.82 -11.45 -5.56
C ILE A 13 -0.03 -10.88 -4.38
N GLN A 14 -0.41 -11.22 -3.14
CA GLN A 14 0.34 -10.83 -1.94
C GLN A 14 1.79 -11.30 -1.99
N ILE A 15 2.03 -12.57 -2.32
CA ILE A 15 3.38 -13.14 -2.42
C ILE A 15 4.18 -12.41 -3.49
N VAL A 16 3.60 -12.21 -4.68
CA VAL A 16 4.24 -11.49 -5.77
C VAL A 16 4.57 -10.05 -5.37
N ALA A 17 3.65 -9.34 -4.72
CA ALA A 17 3.87 -7.99 -4.22
C ALA A 17 5.00 -7.91 -3.19
N VAL A 18 5.07 -8.86 -2.26
CA VAL A 18 6.16 -8.95 -1.27
C VAL A 18 7.50 -9.19 -1.97
N ILE A 19 7.55 -10.11 -2.94
CA ILE A 19 8.76 -10.40 -3.71
C ILE A 19 9.23 -9.16 -4.47
N VAL A 20 8.32 -8.48 -5.16
CA VAL A 20 8.64 -7.24 -5.91
C VAL A 20 9.14 -6.15 -4.95
N GLY A 21 8.47 -5.94 -3.82
CA GLY A 21 8.93 -4.99 -2.79
C GLY A 21 10.33 -5.30 -2.27
N ALA A 22 10.64 -6.58 -2.01
CA ALA A 22 11.96 -7.00 -1.55
C ALA A 22 13.03 -6.80 -2.62
N ILE A 23 12.73 -7.11 -3.89
CA ILE A 23 13.64 -6.88 -5.02
C ILE A 23 13.93 -5.38 -5.17
N VAL A 24 12.91 -4.53 -5.08
CA VAL A 24 13.08 -3.07 -5.15
C VAL A 24 13.91 -2.57 -3.98
N LEU A 25 13.67 -3.04 -2.75
CA LEU A 25 14.46 -2.65 -1.58
C LEU A 25 15.94 -3.00 -1.76
N ILE A 26 16.24 -4.26 -2.08
CA ILE A 26 17.62 -4.75 -2.24
C ILE A 26 18.29 -4.04 -3.41
N GLY A 27 17.59 -3.90 -4.55
CA GLY A 27 18.08 -3.20 -5.72
C GLY A 27 18.38 -1.73 -5.43
N ALA A 28 17.48 -1.02 -4.74
CA ALA A 28 17.68 0.38 -4.36
C ALA A 28 18.88 0.56 -3.42
N LEU A 29 19.00 -0.28 -2.39
CA LEU A 29 20.15 -0.26 -1.48
C LEU A 29 21.46 -0.54 -2.22
N TRP A 30 21.44 -1.45 -3.18
CA TRP A 30 22.61 -1.78 -3.99
C TRP A 30 23.03 -0.62 -4.90
N LEU A 31 22.09 -0.06 -5.65
CA LEU A 31 22.33 1.06 -6.58
C LEU A 31 22.80 2.32 -5.87
N MET A 32 22.31 2.56 -4.65
CA MET A 32 22.74 3.69 -3.82
C MET A 32 24.00 3.40 -2.98
N GLY A 33 24.65 2.25 -3.17
CA GLY A 33 25.91 1.91 -2.49
C GLY A 33 25.79 1.70 -0.98
N GLN A 34 24.58 1.49 -0.46
CA GLN A 34 24.27 1.47 0.97
C GLN A 34 24.85 0.27 1.71
N PHE A 35 25.20 -0.79 0.99
CA PHE A 35 25.93 -1.94 1.55
C PHE A 35 27.40 -1.62 1.89
N ARG A 36 27.97 -0.56 1.32
CA ARG A 36 29.37 -0.14 1.56
C ARG A 36 29.44 1.06 2.49
N LYS A 37 28.58 2.04 2.28
CA LYS A 37 28.50 3.27 3.08
C LYS A 37 27.03 3.54 3.40
N PRO A 38 26.52 3.02 4.54
CA PRO A 38 25.15 3.22 4.93
C PRO A 38 24.93 4.67 5.37
N GLU A 39 23.98 5.32 4.71
CA GLU A 39 23.52 6.67 4.97
C GLU A 39 22.01 6.65 5.21
N LEU A 40 21.55 7.41 6.19
CA LEU A 40 20.15 7.33 6.63
C LEU A 40 19.17 7.74 5.51
N ALA A 41 19.45 8.83 4.79
CA ALA A 41 18.52 9.34 3.78
C ALA A 41 18.29 8.36 2.62
N PRO A 42 19.32 7.79 1.97
CA PRO A 42 19.13 6.74 0.95
C PRO A 42 18.42 5.50 1.46
N ILE A 43 18.65 5.08 2.70
CA ILE A 43 17.93 3.95 3.30
C ILE A 43 16.45 4.26 3.43
N VAL A 44 16.09 5.44 3.95
CA VAL A 44 14.68 5.89 4.04
C VAL A 44 14.03 5.95 2.65
N MET A 45 14.73 6.45 1.64
CA MET A 45 14.24 6.44 0.25
C MET A 45 14.05 5.02 -0.29
N ALA A 46 14.97 4.09 -0.02
CA ALA A 46 14.84 2.69 -0.44
C ALA A 46 13.59 2.03 0.18
N PHE A 47 13.31 2.30 1.46
CA PHE A 47 12.08 1.85 2.11
C PHE A 47 10.84 2.47 1.47
N ALA A 48 10.85 3.78 1.17
CA ALA A 48 9.73 4.42 0.48
C ALA A 48 9.45 3.79 -0.88
N PHE A 49 10.47 3.57 -1.72
CA PHE A 49 10.32 2.92 -3.03
C PHE A 49 9.80 1.48 -2.92
N ALA A 50 10.31 0.72 -1.95
CA ALA A 50 9.85 -0.63 -1.68
C ALA A 50 8.38 -0.64 -1.23
N SER A 51 8.00 0.26 -0.31
CA SER A 51 6.63 0.41 0.17
C SER A 51 5.67 0.80 -0.96
N ILE A 52 6.03 1.75 -1.83
CA ILE A 52 5.23 2.12 -3.01
C ILE A 52 5.03 0.92 -3.93
N SER A 53 6.11 0.19 -4.23
CA SER A 53 6.09 -0.94 -5.16
C SER A 53 5.24 -2.09 -4.62
N PHE A 54 5.44 -2.45 -3.35
CA PHE A 54 4.65 -3.47 -2.67
C PHE A 54 3.17 -3.08 -2.59
N SER A 55 2.89 -1.90 -2.03
CA SER A 55 1.52 -1.47 -1.76
C SER A 55 0.73 -1.24 -3.05
N GLY A 56 1.34 -0.61 -4.06
CA GLY A 56 0.74 -0.40 -5.36
C GLY A 56 0.44 -1.71 -6.08
N LEU A 57 1.39 -2.64 -6.14
CA LEU A 57 1.18 -3.91 -6.84
C LEU A 57 0.09 -4.75 -6.17
N PHE A 58 0.07 -4.81 -4.83
CA PHE A 58 -0.95 -5.54 -4.13
C PHE A 58 -2.32 -4.87 -4.28
N TYR A 59 -2.41 -3.55 -4.08
CA TYR A 59 -3.66 -2.80 -4.20
C TYR A 59 -4.27 -2.93 -5.60
N PHE A 60 -3.52 -2.59 -6.65
CA PHE A 60 -4.02 -2.68 -8.03
C PHE A 60 -4.20 -4.13 -8.48
N GLY A 61 -3.35 -5.06 -8.04
CA GLY A 61 -3.51 -6.47 -8.32
C GLY A 61 -4.81 -7.02 -7.75
N ALA A 62 -5.12 -6.70 -6.49
CA ALA A 62 -6.37 -7.08 -5.85
C ALA A 62 -7.57 -6.39 -6.54
N LEU A 63 -7.45 -5.12 -6.92
CA LEU A 63 -8.50 -4.38 -7.62
C LEU A 63 -8.84 -4.98 -9.00
N LEU A 64 -7.82 -5.28 -9.80
CA LEU A 64 -7.99 -5.74 -11.19
C LEU A 64 -8.40 -7.21 -11.29
N LEU A 65 -7.89 -8.05 -10.39
CA LEU A 65 -8.11 -9.49 -10.44
C LEU A 65 -9.27 -9.94 -9.56
N GLU A 66 -9.48 -9.26 -8.44
CA GLU A 66 -10.42 -9.64 -7.38
C GLU A 66 -11.14 -8.38 -6.84
N GLY A 67 -11.65 -7.53 -7.74
CA GLY A 67 -12.36 -6.27 -7.46
C GLY A 67 -13.58 -6.39 -6.52
N SER A 68 -13.88 -7.63 -6.09
CA SER A 68 -14.81 -7.97 -5.03
C SER A 68 -14.43 -7.39 -3.67
N LEU A 69 -13.15 -7.09 -3.36
CA LEU A 69 -12.78 -6.55 -2.04
C LEU A 69 -13.15 -5.08 -1.86
N GLN A 70 -13.18 -4.30 -2.94
CA GLN A 70 -13.52 -2.88 -2.88
C GLN A 70 -14.97 -2.65 -2.41
N LYS A 71 -15.89 -3.57 -2.71
CA LYS A 71 -17.31 -3.46 -2.33
C LYS A 71 -17.53 -3.43 -0.82
N TYR A 72 -16.55 -3.86 -0.04
CA TYR A 72 -16.59 -3.85 1.42
C TYR A 72 -16.01 -2.56 2.02
N ILE A 73 -15.41 -1.67 1.21
CA ILE A 73 -15.03 -0.34 1.67
C ILE A 73 -16.25 0.57 1.56
N LEU A 74 -16.78 1.02 2.70
CA LEU A 74 -18.01 1.81 2.78
C LEU A 74 -17.74 3.30 2.69
N SER A 75 -16.75 3.78 3.45
CA SER A 75 -16.38 5.19 3.48
C SER A 75 -14.91 5.37 3.83
N ASP A 76 -14.37 6.51 3.40
CA ASP A 76 -13.07 7.02 3.83
C ASP A 76 -13.29 8.39 4.45
N ASP A 77 -13.36 8.42 5.78
CA ASP A 77 -13.67 9.61 6.53
C ASP A 77 -12.39 10.20 7.13
N THR A 78 -12.20 11.50 6.96
CA THR A 78 -11.14 12.22 7.65
C THR A 78 -11.71 12.79 8.95
N VAL A 79 -11.32 12.21 10.08
CA VAL A 79 -11.84 12.57 11.39
C VAL A 79 -10.78 13.39 12.13
N ILE A 80 -11.14 14.62 12.51
CA ILE A 80 -10.30 15.47 13.33
C ILE A 80 -10.50 15.06 14.80
N LYS A 81 -9.49 14.42 15.39
CA LYS A 81 -9.47 14.05 16.81
C LYS A 81 -8.53 14.97 17.57
N GLY A 82 -9.09 16.05 18.11
CA GLY A 82 -8.32 17.08 18.80
C GLY A 82 -7.36 17.79 17.84
N GLY A 83 -6.05 17.68 18.09
CA GLY A 83 -5.00 18.26 17.23
C GLY A 83 -4.53 17.34 16.09
N ASN A 84 -5.06 16.11 16.01
CA ASN A 84 -4.66 15.13 14.99
C ASN A 84 -5.74 14.96 13.93
N VAL A 85 -5.31 14.75 12.69
CA VAL A 85 -6.18 14.41 11.55
C VAL A 85 -5.98 12.91 11.27
N ASP A 86 -6.99 12.10 11.57
CA ASP A 86 -6.97 10.66 11.33
C ASP A 86 -7.75 10.33 10.06
N MET A 87 -7.17 9.55 9.16
CA MET A 87 -7.93 8.90 8.08
C MET A 87 -8.52 7.59 8.61
N VAL A 88 -9.86 7.52 8.66
CA VAL A 88 -10.61 6.36 9.14
C VAL A 88 -11.30 5.71 7.95
N THR A 89 -10.86 4.51 7.59
CA THR A 89 -11.52 3.70 6.57
C THR A 89 -12.57 2.81 7.23
N THR A 90 -13.83 3.00 6.86
CA THR A 90 -14.95 2.19 7.34
C THR A 90 -15.15 1.00 6.42
N THR A 91 -15.16 -0.20 7.00
CA THR A 91 -15.33 -1.46 6.25
C THR A 91 -16.62 -2.16 6.69
N ALA A 92 -17.30 -2.79 5.74
CA ALA A 92 -18.47 -3.61 6.02
C ALA A 92 -18.02 -4.94 6.64
N GLU A 93 -18.61 -5.32 7.77
CA GLU A 93 -18.42 -6.67 8.31
C GLU A 93 -19.06 -7.69 7.36
N SER A 94 -18.26 -8.62 6.87
CA SER A 94 -18.73 -9.66 5.96
C SER A 94 -19.37 -10.86 6.70
N GLY A 95 -19.14 -10.96 8.02
CA GLY A 95 -19.52 -12.11 8.84
C GLY A 95 -18.58 -13.32 8.67
N ASP A 96 -17.52 -13.20 7.86
CA ASP A 96 -16.50 -14.22 7.62
C ASP A 96 -15.12 -13.66 8.02
N PRO A 97 -14.50 -14.18 9.10
CA PRO A 97 -13.22 -13.66 9.60
C PRO A 97 -12.08 -13.68 8.56
N GLU A 98 -12.13 -14.59 7.59
CA GLU A 98 -11.12 -14.66 6.54
C GLU A 98 -11.29 -13.50 5.55
N ILE A 99 -12.52 -13.19 5.17
CA ILE A 99 -12.84 -12.06 4.29
C ILE A 99 -12.47 -10.74 4.98
N ASP A 100 -12.84 -10.58 6.25
CA ASP A 100 -12.57 -9.36 7.03
C ASP A 100 -11.05 -9.07 7.14
N LYS A 101 -10.23 -10.12 7.29
CA LYS A 101 -8.76 -9.99 7.27
C LYS A 101 -8.24 -9.49 5.92
N TRP A 102 -8.79 -10.01 4.81
CA TRP A 102 -8.40 -9.58 3.48
C TRP A 102 -8.85 -8.15 3.17
N ILE A 103 -10.04 -7.76 3.63
CA ILE A 103 -10.53 -6.37 3.55
C ILE A 103 -9.58 -5.44 4.31
N GLY A 104 -9.20 -5.79 5.55
CA GLY A 104 -8.25 -5.01 6.34
C GLY A 104 -6.89 -4.87 5.66
N THR A 105 -6.36 -5.96 5.09
CA THR A 105 -5.09 -5.95 4.34
C THR A 105 -5.18 -5.06 3.10
N TYR A 106 -6.29 -5.13 2.37
CA TYR A 106 -6.56 -4.31 1.20
C TYR A 106 -6.70 -2.81 1.56
N ALA A 107 -7.45 -2.48 2.61
CA ALA A 107 -7.59 -1.11 3.09
C ALA A 107 -6.24 -0.53 3.54
N PHE A 108 -5.46 -1.31 4.31
CA PHE A 108 -4.12 -0.91 4.75
C PHE A 108 -3.19 -0.61 3.57
N THR A 109 -3.11 -1.53 2.61
CA THR A 109 -2.21 -1.37 1.45
C THR A 109 -2.63 -0.24 0.54
N ARG A 110 -3.93 -0.02 0.33
CA ARG A 110 -4.45 1.15 -0.38
C ARG A 110 -4.04 2.45 0.31
N ASN A 111 -4.23 2.53 1.63
CA ASN A 111 -3.91 3.75 2.39
C ASN A 111 -2.39 3.98 2.44
N LEU A 112 -1.59 2.92 2.60
CA LEU A 112 -0.13 2.98 2.51
C LEU A 112 0.32 3.50 1.14
N PHE A 113 -0.27 3.01 0.05
CA PHE A 113 0.04 3.49 -1.29
C PHE A 113 -0.29 4.98 -1.44
N GLY A 114 -1.50 5.39 -1.05
CA GLY A 114 -1.92 6.80 -1.11
C GLY A 114 -0.99 7.72 -0.32
N LEU A 115 -0.65 7.36 0.92
CA LEU A 115 0.29 8.12 1.76
C LEU A 115 1.69 8.17 1.16
N SER A 116 2.15 7.07 0.56
CA SER A 116 3.48 6.99 -0.05
C SER A 116 3.66 7.87 -1.30
N LEU A 117 2.56 8.22 -1.99
CA LEU A 117 2.57 9.12 -3.13
C LEU A 117 2.62 10.60 -2.75
N VAL A 118 2.13 10.98 -1.57
CA VAL A 118 2.04 12.40 -1.16
C VAL A 118 3.40 13.11 -1.23
N PRO A 119 4.51 12.58 -0.66
CA PRO A 119 5.81 13.23 -0.76
C PRO A 119 6.28 13.37 -2.22
N ILE A 120 6.01 12.38 -3.07
CA ILE A 120 6.39 12.42 -4.49
C ILE A 120 5.63 13.52 -5.21
N LEU A 121 4.32 13.66 -4.98
CA LEU A 121 3.51 14.71 -5.57
C LEU A 121 3.96 16.10 -5.11
N ILE A 122 4.32 16.25 -3.84
CA ILE A 122 4.90 17.50 -3.31
C ILE A 122 6.22 17.82 -4.02
N LEU A 123 7.13 16.85 -4.15
CA LEU A 123 8.42 17.05 -4.83
C LEU A 123 8.25 17.39 -6.32
N ILE A 124 7.32 16.73 -7.01
CA ILE A 124 6.98 17.04 -8.41
C ILE A 124 6.44 18.47 -8.52
N GLY A 125 5.52 18.86 -7.63
CA GLY A 125 4.99 20.21 -7.57
C GLY A 125 6.09 21.24 -7.35
N LEU A 126 6.97 21.01 -6.38
CA LEU A 126 8.12 21.88 -6.14
C LEU A 126 9.05 21.96 -7.35
N TYR A 127 9.30 20.85 -8.07
CA TYR A 127 10.15 20.87 -9.26
C TYR A 127 9.60 21.74 -10.40
N PHE A 128 8.27 21.76 -10.60
CA PHE A 128 7.65 22.55 -11.67
C PHE A 128 7.35 24.00 -11.29
N PHE A 129 7.22 24.31 -9.99
CA PHE A 129 6.82 25.63 -9.49
C PHE A 129 7.89 26.36 -8.66
N ALA A 130 9.08 25.78 -8.44
CA ALA A 130 10.25 26.45 -7.88
C ALA A 130 11.13 27.05 -9.00
#